data_AF-A0A3D8JNC0-F1
#
_entry.id   AF-A0A3D8JNC0-F1
#
_cell.length_a   1.000
_cell.length_b   1.000
_cell.length_c   1.000
_cell.angle_alpha   90.00
_cell.angle_beta   90.00
_cell.angle_gamma   90.00
#
_symmetry.space_group_name_H-M   'P 1'
#
loop_
_entity.id
_entity.type
_entity.pdbx_description
1 polymer ?
#
loop_
_entity_poly.entity_id
_entity_poly.type
_entity_poly.pdbx_seq_one_letter_code
_entity_poly.pdbx_strand_id
1 'polypeptide(L)'
;MSTIAEPSAKTPLTVSATRMDHLDWLEAESIHILRELVAECSKPALLFSGGKDSVVVLHLALKAFGLGAKRATSLPFPLVHIDTGHNYSEVIDFRDRRAEQIGAQLVVGHVEDSIKRGTVRLRRETDSRNAAQAVTLLETIEAHGYTALIGGARRDEEKARAKERIFSFRDEFGQWDPKAQRPELWSLYNARLHKGEHLR
;
A
#
# COMPACT_ATOMS: atom_id res chain seq x y z
N MET A 1 -50.90 -41.00 -26.28
CA MET A 1 -50.37 -39.72 -26.82
C MET A 1 -49.12 -39.38 -26.03
N SER A 2 -47.95 -39.60 -26.62
CA SER A 2 -46.64 -39.37 -26.00
C SER A 2 -46.15 -37.99 -26.42
N THR A 3 -46.04 -37.06 -25.48
CA THR A 3 -45.50 -35.72 -25.74
C THR A 3 -44.01 -35.76 -25.46
N ILE A 4 -43.23 -35.85 -26.53
CA ILE A 4 -41.77 -35.86 -26.49
C ILE A 4 -41.33 -34.42 -26.18
N ALA A 5 -40.62 -34.23 -25.06
CA ALA A 5 -40.01 -32.95 -24.73
C ALA A 5 -38.87 -32.66 -25.72
N GLU A 6 -38.94 -31.51 -26.39
CA GLU A 6 -37.86 -31.04 -27.25
C GLU A 6 -36.60 -30.73 -26.42
N PRO A 7 -35.40 -31.16 -26.85
CA PRO A 7 -34.18 -30.81 -26.16
C PRO A 7 -33.87 -29.32 -26.41
N SER A 8 -33.99 -28.52 -25.36
CA SER A 8 -33.51 -27.13 -25.33
C SER A 8 -32.02 -27.10 -25.72
N ALA A 9 -31.73 -26.66 -26.94
CA ALA A 9 -30.38 -26.44 -27.42
C ALA A 9 -29.72 -25.37 -26.54
N LYS A 10 -28.85 -25.78 -25.61
CA LYS A 10 -27.96 -24.87 -24.90
C LYS A 10 -26.90 -24.43 -25.91
N THR A 11 -27.06 -23.21 -26.43
CA THR A 11 -25.99 -22.52 -27.16
C THR A 11 -24.73 -22.57 -26.28
N PRO A 12 -23.60 -23.12 -26.77
CA PRO A 12 -22.37 -23.07 -26.00
C PRO A 12 -22.03 -21.60 -25.77
N LEU A 13 -21.88 -21.22 -24.50
CA LEU A 13 -21.32 -19.93 -24.13
C LEU A 13 -19.90 -19.89 -24.70
N THR A 14 -19.72 -19.18 -25.80
CA THR A 14 -18.41 -18.91 -26.36
C THR A 14 -17.69 -18.02 -25.35
N VAL A 15 -16.90 -18.63 -24.46
CA VAL A 15 -15.93 -17.91 -23.65
C VAL A 15 -14.85 -17.44 -24.61
N SER A 16 -15.07 -16.27 -25.21
CA SER A 16 -13.97 -15.52 -25.80
C SER A 16 -13.06 -15.18 -24.62
N ALA A 17 -11.93 -15.89 -24.52
CA ALA A 17 -10.87 -15.51 -23.61
C ALA A 17 -10.36 -14.14 -24.06
N THR A 18 -10.96 -13.07 -23.51
CA THR A 18 -10.48 -11.71 -23.72
C THR A 18 -9.06 -11.68 -23.19
N ARG A 19 -8.09 -11.56 -24.09
CA ARG A 19 -6.68 -11.42 -23.71
C ARG A 19 -6.61 -10.17 -22.82
N MET A 20 -6.27 -10.36 -21.54
CA MET A 20 -6.05 -9.25 -20.62
C MET A 20 -5.05 -8.29 -21.25
N ASP A 21 -5.37 -6.99 -21.22
CA ASP A 21 -4.41 -5.99 -21.63
C ASP A 21 -3.29 -5.87 -20.58
N HIS A 22 -2.26 -5.08 -20.88
CA HIS A 22 -1.13 -4.91 -19.97
C HIS A 22 -1.54 -4.30 -18.62
N LEU A 23 -2.46 -3.33 -18.62
CA LEU A 23 -2.91 -2.64 -17.42
C LEU A 23 -3.85 -3.51 -16.59
N ASP A 24 -4.72 -4.31 -17.23
CA ASP A 24 -5.54 -5.34 -16.59
C ASP A 24 -4.66 -6.32 -15.81
N TRP A 25 -3.55 -6.75 -16.41
CA TRP A 25 -2.61 -7.66 -15.78
C TRP A 25 -1.93 -7.01 -14.56
N LEU A 26 -1.43 -5.77 -14.70
CA LEU A 26 -0.81 -5.03 -13.58
C LEU A 26 -1.80 -4.74 -12.45
N GLU A 27 -3.05 -4.40 -12.78
CA GLU A 27 -4.12 -4.20 -11.81
C GLU A 27 -4.43 -5.50 -11.06
N ALA A 28 -4.57 -6.62 -11.78
CA ALA A 28 -4.83 -7.93 -11.18
C ALA A 28 -3.68 -8.38 -10.27
N GLU A 29 -2.43 -8.23 -10.71
CA GLU A 29 -1.24 -8.55 -9.90
C GLU A 29 -1.18 -7.68 -8.63
N SER A 30 -1.43 -6.36 -8.77
CA SER A 30 -1.41 -5.45 -7.63
C SER A 30 -2.52 -5.77 -6.62
N ILE A 31 -3.73 -6.07 -7.09
CA ILE A 31 -4.85 -6.49 -6.23
C ILE A 31 -4.51 -7.80 -5.50
N HIS A 32 -3.87 -8.75 -6.19
CA HIS A 32 -3.42 -10.00 -5.59
C HIS A 32 -2.42 -9.74 -4.46
N ILE A 33 -1.38 -8.94 -4.70
CA ILE A 33 -0.37 -8.57 -3.69
C ILE A 33 -1.03 -7.92 -2.46
N LEU A 34 -1.96 -6.99 -2.67
CA LEU A 34 -2.65 -6.30 -1.57
C LEU A 34 -3.50 -7.26 -0.72
N ARG A 35 -4.14 -8.24 -1.35
CA ARG A 35 -4.93 -9.26 -0.64
C ARG A 35 -4.04 -10.20 0.16
N GLU A 36 -2.94 -10.67 -0.41
CA GLU A 36 -1.96 -11.52 0.28
C GLU A 36 -1.37 -10.80 1.49
N LEU A 37 -0.97 -9.53 1.32
CA LEU A 37 -0.42 -8.73 2.42
C LEU A 37 -1.41 -8.60 3.58
N VAL A 38 -2.68 -8.27 3.31
CA VAL A 38 -3.70 -8.14 4.36
C VAL A 38 -4.07 -9.49 4.97
N ALA A 39 -3.98 -10.59 4.21
CA ALA A 39 -4.24 -11.93 4.72
C ALA A 39 -3.13 -12.43 5.66
N GLU A 40 -1.87 -12.10 5.39
CA GLU A 40 -0.72 -12.62 6.14
C GLU A 40 -0.19 -11.68 7.23
N CYS A 41 -0.43 -10.37 7.13
CA CYS A 41 0.15 -9.38 8.04
C CYS A 41 -0.85 -8.87 9.08
N SER A 42 -0.39 -8.70 10.31
CA SER A 42 -1.12 -7.94 11.33
C SER A 42 -1.01 -6.43 11.08
N LYS A 43 -2.01 -5.63 11.48
CA LYS A 43 -1.95 -4.16 11.49
C LYS A 43 -1.24 -3.51 10.28
N PRO A 44 -1.68 -3.77 9.03
CA PRO A 44 -1.14 -3.08 7.88
C PRO A 44 -1.54 -1.59 7.91
N ALA A 45 -0.80 -0.75 7.18
CA ALA A 45 -1.15 0.65 6.91
C ALA A 45 -0.68 1.06 5.51
N LEU A 46 -1.41 1.97 4.86
CA LEU A 46 -1.08 2.45 3.51
C LEU A 46 -0.47 3.85 3.58
N LEU A 47 0.73 4.02 3.02
CA LEU A 47 1.39 5.32 2.92
C LEU A 47 0.70 6.19 1.86
N PHE A 48 -0.02 7.22 2.29
CA PHE A 48 -0.85 8.07 1.44
C PHE A 48 -0.45 9.54 1.52
N SER A 49 0.37 9.98 0.57
CA SER A 49 0.85 11.36 0.49
C SER A 49 -0.02 12.28 -0.36
N GLY A 50 -1.05 11.75 -1.03
CA GLY A 50 -1.82 12.49 -2.03
C GLY A 50 -1.09 12.63 -3.38
N GLY A 51 0.14 12.10 -3.51
CA GLY A 51 0.86 12.03 -4.79
C GLY A 51 0.30 10.95 -5.72
N LYS A 52 0.65 11.07 -7.02
CA LYS A 52 0.10 10.20 -8.09
C LYS A 52 0.14 8.71 -7.76
N ASP A 53 1.26 8.19 -7.28
CA ASP A 53 1.42 6.75 -7.06
C ASP A 53 0.61 6.29 -5.86
N SER A 54 0.61 7.07 -4.77
CA SER A 54 -0.19 6.76 -3.59
C SER A 54 -1.69 6.78 -3.88
N VAL A 55 -2.15 7.61 -4.82
CA VAL A 55 -3.54 7.63 -5.30
C VAL A 55 -3.87 6.38 -6.11
N VAL A 56 -2.95 5.92 -6.96
CA VAL A 56 -3.11 4.66 -7.71
C VAL A 56 -3.16 3.47 -6.76
N VAL A 57 -2.25 3.38 -5.79
CA VAL A 57 -2.26 2.30 -4.79
C VAL A 57 -3.54 2.32 -3.95
N LEU A 58 -4.00 3.51 -3.54
CA LEU A 58 -5.29 3.66 -2.85
C LEU A 58 -6.45 3.16 -3.73
N HIS A 59 -6.47 3.50 -5.01
CA HIS A 59 -7.49 3.02 -5.95
C HIS A 59 -7.49 1.48 -6.07
N LEU A 60 -6.30 0.88 -6.18
CA LEU A 60 -6.13 -0.57 -6.23
C LEU A 60 -6.58 -1.24 -4.92
N ALA A 61 -6.29 -0.64 -3.76
CA ALA A 61 -6.78 -1.11 -2.47
C ALA A 61 -8.32 -1.07 -2.38
N LEU A 62 -8.96 0.00 -2.86
CA LEU A 62 -10.41 0.09 -2.91
C LEU A 62 -11.00 -1.02 -3.79
N LYS A 63 -10.42 -1.29 -4.96
CA LYS A 63 -10.81 -2.43 -5.81
C LYS A 63 -10.58 -3.78 -5.13
N ALA A 64 -9.43 -3.97 -4.50
CA ALA A 64 -9.05 -5.25 -3.87
C ALA A 64 -10.05 -5.70 -2.81
N PHE A 65 -10.59 -4.77 -2.02
CA PHE A 65 -11.52 -5.05 -0.92
C PHE A 65 -13.00 -4.79 -1.27
N GLY A 66 -13.31 -4.63 -2.57
CA GLY A 66 -14.69 -4.50 -3.05
C GLY A 66 -15.37 -3.21 -2.59
N LEU A 67 -14.58 -2.15 -2.40
CA LEU A 67 -15.05 -0.82 -2.05
C LEU A 67 -15.52 -0.11 -3.33
N GLY A 68 -16.70 -0.51 -3.80
CA GLY A 68 -17.33 0.02 -5.02
C GLY A 68 -18.66 -0.65 -5.35
N ALA A 69 -19.73 0.14 -5.32
CA ALA A 69 -21.14 -0.19 -5.61
C ALA A 69 -21.81 -1.23 -4.68
N LYS A 70 -22.31 -0.74 -3.52
CA LYS A 70 -23.30 -1.37 -2.60
C LYS A 70 -22.79 -2.17 -1.40
N ARG A 71 -21.48 -2.27 -1.13
CA ARG A 71 -20.97 -2.79 0.14
C ARG A 71 -20.47 -1.66 1.04
N ALA A 72 -21.04 -1.56 2.23
CA ALA A 72 -20.60 -0.67 3.31
C ALA A 72 -19.40 -1.29 4.03
N THR A 73 -18.33 -1.57 3.31
CA THR A 73 -17.08 -2.04 3.91
C THR A 73 -16.15 -0.84 4.05
N SER A 74 -15.34 -0.78 5.09
CA SER A 74 -14.26 0.21 5.24
C SER A 74 -12.94 -0.39 4.76
N LEU A 75 -11.93 0.44 4.50
CA LEU A 75 -10.57 -0.08 4.33
C LEU A 75 -10.17 -0.89 5.57
N PRO A 76 -9.51 -2.05 5.42
CA PRO A 76 -9.09 -2.88 6.56
C PRO A 76 -7.87 -2.32 7.30
N PHE A 77 -7.36 -1.17 6.89
CA PHE A 77 -6.19 -0.49 7.44
C PHE A 77 -6.32 1.03 7.34
N PRO A 78 -5.62 1.80 8.19
CA PRO A 78 -5.57 3.24 8.09
C PRO A 78 -4.66 3.70 6.94
N LEU A 79 -4.88 4.95 6.52
CA LEU A 79 -3.95 5.73 5.72
C LEU A 79 -2.95 6.42 6.63
N VAL A 80 -1.69 6.49 6.21
CA VAL A 80 -0.60 7.13 6.97
C VAL A 80 0.11 8.14 6.08
N HIS A 81 0.32 9.35 6.59
CA HIS A 81 1.14 10.38 5.93
C HIS A 81 2.23 10.87 6.87
N ILE A 82 3.42 11.11 6.32
CA ILE A 82 4.52 11.77 7.04
C ILE A 82 4.67 13.19 6.52
N ASP A 83 4.14 14.13 7.28
CA ASP A 83 4.12 15.55 6.94
C ASP A 83 5.44 16.21 7.31
N THR A 84 6.13 16.74 6.30
CA THR A 84 7.36 17.49 6.49
C THR A 84 7.10 18.92 6.97
N GLY A 85 5.88 19.44 6.80
CA GLY A 85 5.55 20.85 6.92
C GLY A 85 5.90 21.68 5.67
N HIS A 86 6.46 21.05 4.63
CA HIS A 86 6.80 21.69 3.35
C HIS A 86 5.96 21.15 2.18
N ASN A 87 4.84 20.49 2.46
CA ASN A 87 3.94 19.99 1.42
C ASN A 87 3.06 21.14 0.90
N TYR A 88 2.74 21.12 -0.40
CA TYR A 88 1.80 22.07 -0.99
C TYR A 88 0.41 21.92 -0.37
N SER A 89 -0.24 23.04 -0.04
CA SER A 89 -1.56 23.04 0.60
C SER A 89 -2.59 22.29 -0.24
N GLU A 90 -2.53 22.40 -1.57
CA GLU A 90 -3.46 21.74 -2.49
C GLU A 90 -3.35 20.21 -2.41
N VAL A 91 -2.16 19.68 -2.14
CA VAL A 91 -1.93 18.24 -1.97
C VAL A 91 -2.50 17.77 -0.64
N ILE A 92 -2.33 18.55 0.42
CA ILE A 92 -2.87 18.27 1.75
C ILE A 92 -4.41 18.32 1.72
N ASP A 93 -4.98 19.35 1.10
CA ASP A 93 -6.43 19.49 0.93
C ASP A 93 -7.03 18.36 0.09
N PHE A 94 -6.32 17.90 -0.94
CA PHE A 94 -6.73 16.74 -1.71
C PHE A 94 -6.69 15.45 -0.87
N ARG A 95 -5.59 15.23 -0.13
CA ARG A 95 -5.40 14.06 0.74
C ARG A 95 -6.54 13.95 1.76
N ASP A 96 -6.81 15.04 2.47
CA ASP A 96 -7.80 15.07 3.56
C ASP A 96 -9.20 14.84 3.04
N ARG A 97 -9.60 15.58 1.98
CA ARG A 97 -10.90 15.36 1.32
C ARG A 97 -11.03 13.94 0.80
N ARG A 98 -9.96 13.35 0.25
CA ARG A 98 -10.04 11.99 -0.30
C ARG A 98 -10.21 10.95 0.81
N ALA A 99 -9.50 11.09 1.92
CA ALA A 99 -9.65 10.21 3.08
C ALA A 99 -11.06 10.29 3.69
N GLU A 100 -11.60 11.51 3.81
CA GLU A 100 -12.96 11.76 4.29
C GLU A 100 -14.03 11.13 3.38
N GLN A 101 -13.93 11.34 2.06
CA GLN A 101 -14.86 10.80 1.07
C GLN A 101 -15.02 9.28 1.13
N ILE A 102 -13.95 8.57 1.48
CA ILE A 102 -13.96 7.11 1.58
C ILE A 102 -14.16 6.61 3.02
N GLY A 103 -14.31 7.52 3.99
CA GLY A 103 -14.44 7.20 5.41
C GLY A 103 -13.22 6.48 6.00
N ALA A 104 -12.03 6.73 5.46
CA ALA A 104 -10.80 6.10 5.94
C ALA A 104 -10.22 6.86 7.14
N GLN A 105 -9.70 6.12 8.12
CA GLN A 105 -8.88 6.70 9.16
C GLN A 105 -7.55 7.19 8.55
N LEU A 106 -7.23 8.46 8.73
CA LEU A 106 -5.96 9.07 8.33
C LEU A 106 -5.13 9.38 9.59
N VAL A 107 -3.90 8.87 9.62
CA VAL A 107 -2.90 9.13 10.65
C VAL A 107 -1.79 9.99 10.05
N VAL A 108 -1.45 11.09 10.72
CA VAL A 108 -0.40 12.00 10.26
C VAL A 108 0.72 12.07 11.29
N GLY A 109 1.93 11.68 10.88
CA GLY A 109 3.15 11.90 11.65
C GLY A 109 3.83 13.19 11.17
N HIS A 110 4.09 14.12 12.07
CA HIS A 110 4.70 15.40 11.73
C HIS A 110 6.20 15.40 12.03
N VAL A 111 7.03 15.74 11.04
CA VAL A 111 8.48 15.91 11.23
C VAL A 111 8.77 17.00 12.27
N GLU A 112 7.91 18.01 12.35
CA GLU A 112 7.97 19.06 13.35
C GLU A 112 7.93 18.51 14.79
N ASP A 113 7.16 17.45 15.03
CA ASP A 113 7.09 16.82 16.35
C ASP A 113 8.37 16.06 16.69
N SER A 114 8.98 15.39 15.70
CA SER A 114 10.30 14.75 15.86
C SER A 114 11.41 15.78 16.11
N ILE A 115 11.32 16.97 15.51
CA ILE A 115 12.24 18.09 15.78
C ILE A 115 12.08 18.57 17.23
N LYS A 116 10.83 18.81 17.68
CA LYS A 116 10.53 19.24 19.07
C LYS A 116 10.99 18.20 20.10
N ARG A 117 10.87 16.91 19.77
CA ARG A 117 11.35 15.79 20.60
C ARG A 117 12.88 15.68 20.62
N GLY A 118 13.56 16.25 19.62
CA GLY A 118 15.01 16.24 19.48
C GLY A 118 15.58 14.98 18.81
N THR A 119 14.73 14.08 18.30
CA THR A 119 15.11 12.88 17.55
C THR A 119 15.51 13.21 16.12
N VAL A 120 14.96 14.29 15.55
CA VAL A 120 15.43 14.92 14.32
C VAL A 120 16.15 16.22 14.68
N ARG A 121 17.34 16.42 14.11
CA ARG A 121 18.07 17.68 14.19
C ARG A 121 18.48 18.13 12.80
N LEU A 122 17.96 19.28 12.39
CA LEU A 122 18.37 19.94 11.14
C LEU A 122 19.69 20.70 11.38
N ARG A 123 20.54 20.82 10.36
CA ARG A 123 21.76 21.63 10.48
C ARG A 123 21.42 23.12 10.39
N ARG A 124 20.42 23.46 9.58
CA ARG A 124 19.81 24.78 9.43
C ARG A 124 18.30 24.63 9.35
N GLU A 125 17.55 25.63 9.80
CA GLU A 125 16.08 25.61 9.80
C GLU A 125 15.49 25.45 8.38
N THR A 126 16.21 25.94 7.36
CA THR A 126 15.80 25.89 5.96
C THR A 126 16.21 24.59 5.24
N ASP A 127 16.87 23.65 5.93
CA ASP A 127 17.29 22.41 5.30
C ASP A 127 16.09 21.56 4.88
N SER A 128 16.27 20.75 3.83
CA SER A 128 15.23 19.81 3.40
C SER A 128 14.91 18.82 4.52
N ARG A 129 13.62 18.69 4.80
CA ARG A 129 13.08 17.75 5.79
C ARG A 129 12.82 16.35 5.22
N ASN A 130 13.08 16.12 3.93
CA ASN A 130 12.80 14.83 3.26
C ASN A 130 13.58 13.67 3.89
N ALA A 131 14.87 13.87 4.18
CA ALA A 131 15.67 12.84 4.85
C ALA A 131 15.17 12.54 6.27
N ALA A 132 14.59 13.53 6.95
CA ALA A 132 14.05 13.38 8.30
C ALA A 132 12.75 12.55 8.33
N GLN A 133 12.06 12.40 7.20
CA GLN A 133 10.83 11.59 7.13
C GLN A 133 11.07 10.14 7.56
N ALA A 134 12.26 9.58 7.35
CA ALA A 134 12.58 8.23 7.76
C ALA A 134 12.50 8.04 9.28
N VAL A 135 12.96 9.04 10.05
CA VAL A 135 12.91 9.00 11.52
C VAL A 135 11.47 9.13 12.00
N THR A 136 10.73 10.12 11.49
CA THR A 136 9.31 10.31 11.85
C THR A 136 8.45 9.11 11.44
N LEU A 137 8.76 8.46 10.32
CA LEU A 137 8.10 7.23 9.90
C LEU A 137 8.34 6.09 10.91
N LEU A 138 9.58 5.91 11.36
CA LEU A 138 9.92 4.92 12.40
C LEU A 138 9.15 5.18 13.70
N GLU A 139 9.14 6.42 14.17
CA GLU A 139 8.39 6.83 15.36
C GLU A 139 6.88 6.55 15.20
N THR A 140 6.33 6.82 14.01
CA THR A 140 4.91 6.58 13.71
C THR A 140 4.60 5.08 13.66
N ILE A 141 5.49 4.26 13.09
CA ILE A 141 5.36 2.80 13.09
C ILE A 141 5.33 2.28 14.52
N GLU A 142 6.27 2.70 15.35
CA GLU A 142 6.38 2.28 16.75
C GLU A 142 5.14 2.70 17.55
N ALA A 143 4.71 3.96 17.44
CA ALA A 143 3.58 4.50 18.18
C ALA A 143 2.25 3.78 17.89
N HIS A 144 2.03 3.33 16.64
CA HIS A 144 0.80 2.65 16.24
C HIS A 144 0.94 1.12 16.18
N GLY A 145 2.16 0.61 16.24
CA GLY A 145 2.49 -0.81 16.12
C GLY A 145 2.17 -1.39 14.75
N TYR A 146 2.43 -0.64 13.67
CA TYR A 146 2.25 -1.15 12.31
C TYR A 146 3.30 -2.21 11.98
N THR A 147 2.89 -3.35 11.44
CA THR A 147 3.85 -4.41 11.04
C THR A 147 3.99 -4.55 9.54
N ALA A 148 3.16 -3.87 8.75
CA ALA A 148 3.31 -3.80 7.30
C ALA A 148 2.91 -2.41 6.78
N LEU A 149 3.78 -1.81 5.96
CA LEU A 149 3.50 -0.56 5.25
C LEU A 149 3.37 -0.83 3.76
N ILE A 150 2.32 -0.29 3.16
CA ILE A 150 2.06 -0.39 1.72
C ILE A 150 2.55 0.92 1.08
N GLY A 151 3.58 0.83 0.24
CA GLY A 151 4.16 1.96 -0.50
C GLY A 151 3.83 1.92 -2.00
N GLY A 152 3.76 3.10 -2.63
CA GLY A 152 3.58 3.26 -4.08
C GLY A 152 4.88 3.40 -4.86
N ALA A 153 5.98 2.89 -4.33
CA ALA A 153 7.30 3.13 -4.85
C ALA A 153 7.56 2.20 -6.06
N ARG A 154 8.04 2.71 -7.21
CA ARG A 154 8.24 1.88 -8.42
C ARG A 154 9.72 1.63 -8.79
N ARG A 155 10.01 0.42 -9.33
CA ARG A 155 11.38 -0.01 -9.68
C ARG A 155 12.04 0.83 -10.79
N ASP A 156 11.25 1.47 -11.64
CA ASP A 156 11.71 2.32 -12.74
C ASP A 156 12.07 3.75 -12.31
N GLU A 157 11.77 4.14 -11.06
CA GLU A 157 11.98 5.53 -10.59
C GLU A 157 13.44 5.88 -10.34
N GLU A 158 14.24 4.90 -9.92
CA GLU A 158 15.67 5.12 -9.68
C GLU A 158 16.47 3.82 -9.88
N LYS A 159 17.70 3.93 -10.41
CA LYS A 159 18.56 2.78 -10.73
C LYS A 159 18.80 1.84 -9.53
N ALA A 160 18.88 2.38 -8.32
CA ALA A 160 19.06 1.60 -7.10
C ALA A 160 17.89 0.65 -6.81
N ARG A 161 16.69 0.95 -7.35
CA ARG A 161 15.44 0.25 -7.08
C ARG A 161 15.17 -0.91 -8.04
N ALA A 162 16.00 -1.08 -9.07
CA ALA A 162 15.84 -2.13 -10.08
C ALA A 162 15.87 -3.56 -9.50
N LYS A 163 16.47 -3.75 -8.32
CA LYS A 163 16.58 -5.04 -7.62
C LYS A 163 15.67 -5.13 -6.39
N GLU A 164 14.77 -4.17 -6.20
CA GLU A 164 13.82 -4.20 -5.09
C GLU A 164 12.79 -5.32 -5.27
N ARG A 165 12.40 -5.91 -4.14
CA ARG A 165 11.37 -6.93 -4.03
C ARG A 165 10.02 -6.28 -3.75
N ILE A 166 8.94 -7.02 -3.92
CA ILE A 166 7.58 -6.57 -3.53
C ILE A 166 7.49 -6.45 -2.01
N PHE A 167 8.04 -7.41 -1.27
CA PHE A 167 8.11 -7.39 0.19
C PHE A 167 9.52 -7.04 0.67
N SER A 168 9.68 -5.88 1.32
CA SER A 168 10.94 -5.46 1.95
C SER A 168 10.90 -5.75 3.45
N PHE A 169 11.65 -6.76 3.91
CA PHE A 169 11.76 -7.08 5.34
C PHE A 169 12.68 -6.10 6.04
N ARG A 170 12.24 -5.62 7.20
CA ARG A 170 12.99 -4.76 8.11
C ARG A 170 13.07 -5.40 9.50
N ASP A 171 14.24 -5.27 10.11
CA ASP A 171 14.44 -5.73 11.49
C ASP A 171 13.74 -4.80 12.51
N GLU A 172 13.89 -5.12 13.80
CA GLU A 172 13.31 -4.35 14.91
C GLU A 172 13.79 -2.89 14.98
N PHE A 173 14.94 -2.58 14.38
CA PHE A 173 15.50 -1.23 14.31
C PHE A 173 15.19 -0.54 12.97
N GLY A 174 14.47 -1.21 12.06
CA GLY A 174 14.12 -0.70 10.74
C GLY A 174 15.22 -0.82 9.67
N GLN A 175 16.28 -1.57 9.95
CA GLN A 175 17.36 -1.81 9.00
C GLN A 175 16.98 -2.87 7.97
N TRP A 176 17.66 -2.83 6.82
CA TRP A 176 17.47 -3.78 5.74
C TRP A 176 18.66 -4.72 5.65
N ASP A 177 18.41 -6.03 5.80
CA ASP A 177 19.41 -7.07 5.60
C ASP A 177 19.14 -7.82 4.27
N PRO A 178 20.09 -7.84 3.32
CA PRO A 178 19.96 -8.60 2.08
C PRO A 178 19.72 -10.10 2.29
N LYS A 179 20.25 -10.70 3.36
CA LYS A 179 20.10 -12.13 3.67
C LYS A 179 18.73 -12.48 4.23
N ALA A 180 18.07 -11.52 4.88
CA ALA A 180 16.72 -11.69 5.41
C ALA A 180 15.64 -11.62 4.30
N GLN A 181 15.99 -11.13 3.11
CA GLN A 181 15.05 -11.02 2.01
C GLN A 181 14.73 -12.39 1.39
N ARG A 182 13.46 -12.60 1.10
CA ARG A 182 12.95 -13.90 0.64
C ARG A 182 12.81 -13.93 -0.88
N PRO A 183 13.06 -15.08 -1.53
CA PRO A 183 12.73 -15.27 -2.93
C PRO A 183 11.22 -15.10 -3.17
N GLU A 184 10.86 -14.35 -4.21
CA GLU A 184 9.48 -14.16 -4.66
C GLU A 184 9.34 -14.99 -5.95
N LEU A 185 8.84 -16.22 -5.82
CA LEU A 185 8.69 -17.13 -6.95
C LEU A 185 7.24 -17.12 -7.42
N TRP A 186 7.02 -16.84 -8.71
CA TRP A 186 5.69 -16.66 -9.30
C TRP A 186 4.91 -15.54 -8.58
N SER A 187 3.68 -15.82 -8.14
CA SER A 187 2.83 -14.92 -7.36
C SER A 187 2.64 -15.43 -5.93
N LEU A 188 3.65 -16.16 -5.42
CA LEU A 188 3.68 -16.68 -4.05
C LEU A 188 4.62 -15.79 -3.21
N TYR A 189 4.05 -15.19 -2.17
CA TYR A 189 4.77 -14.33 -1.24
C TYR A 189 4.83 -15.01 0.12
N ASN A 190 5.92 -14.78 0.86
CA ASN A 190 6.07 -15.29 2.21
C ASN A 190 6.21 -14.11 3.15
N ALA A 191 5.11 -13.57 3.66
CA ALA A 191 5.09 -12.38 4.50
C ALA A 191 5.15 -12.70 6.01
N ARG A 192 5.56 -13.92 6.41
CA ARG A 192 5.71 -14.28 7.84
C ARG A 192 6.71 -13.37 8.54
N LEU A 193 6.31 -12.67 9.59
CA LEU A 193 7.19 -11.78 10.36
C LEU A 193 7.58 -12.42 11.69
N HIS A 194 8.83 -12.21 12.12
CA HIS A 194 9.23 -12.42 13.51
C HIS A 194 8.79 -11.23 14.38
N LYS A 195 8.75 -11.43 15.69
CA LYS A 195 8.35 -10.37 16.64
C LYS A 195 9.32 -9.18 16.52
N GLY A 196 8.80 -7.99 16.26
CA GLY A 196 9.57 -6.76 16.08
C GLY A 196 9.91 -6.44 14.62
N GLU A 197 9.87 -7.41 13.72
CA GLU A 197 10.04 -7.17 12.29
C GLU A 197 8.83 -6.47 11.68
N HIS A 198 9.07 -5.73 10.61
CA HIS A 198 8.01 -5.11 9.83
C HIS A 198 8.33 -5.12 8.33
N LEU A 199 7.27 -5.06 7.53
CA LEU A 199 7.33 -4.99 6.07
C LEU A 199 7.18 -3.55 5.61
N ARG A 200 7.90 -3.19 4.54
CA ARG A 200 7.79 -1.89 3.86
C ARG A 200 7.82 -2.06 2.35
#